data_AF-A0A0H3P9E0-F1
#
_entry.id   AF-A0A0H3P9E0-F1
#
_cell.length_a   1.000
_cell.length_b   1.000
_cell.length_c   1.000
_cell.angle_alpha   90.00
_cell.angle_beta   90.00
_cell.angle_gamma   90.00
#
_symmetry.space_group_name_H-M   'P 1'
#
loop_
_entity.id
_entity.type
_entity.pdbx_description
1 polymer ?
#
loop_
_entity_poly.entity_id
_entity_poly.type
_entity_poly.pdbx_seq_one_letter_code
_entity_poly.pdbx_strand_id
1 'polypeptide(L)'
;MYVIAFGMLFIFDSKISIIISAFIMGFPWGGVFGIALLFIAQKSSNAQIAARLSALAQGFGYLIAAQGQWIIGFLHDKFENFSFAILMLVFVGILVNIFGYLSYKSQIIK
;
A
#
# COMPACT_ATOMS: atom_id res chain seq x y z
N MET A 1 -1.41 0.80 -10.02
CA MET A 1 -1.25 -0.66 -10.25
C MET A 1 -1.98 -1.50 -9.22
N TYR A 2 -1.81 -1.28 -7.90
CA TYR A 2 -2.54 -2.04 -6.87
C TYR A 2 -4.08 -2.02 -7.02
N VAL A 3 -4.67 -0.84 -7.27
CA VAL A 3 -6.13 -0.70 -7.49
C VAL A 3 -6.61 -1.53 -8.68
N ILE A 4 -5.81 -1.59 -9.76
CA ILE A 4 -6.14 -2.34 -10.97
C ILE A 4 -6.09 -3.85 -10.68
N ALA A 5 -5.04 -4.32 -10.01
CA ALA A 5 -4.90 -5.73 -9.68
C ALA A 5 -6.00 -6.22 -8.73
N PHE A 6 -6.24 -5.51 -7.61
CA PHE A 6 -7.30 -5.89 -6.68
C PHE A 6 -8.70 -5.71 -7.28
N GLY A 7 -8.92 -4.70 -8.11
CA GLY A 7 -10.18 -4.53 -8.85
C GLY A 7 -10.45 -5.68 -9.82
N MET A 8 -9.42 -6.17 -10.51
CA MET A 8 -9.52 -7.33 -11.40
C MET A 8 -9.87 -8.61 -10.63
N LEU A 9 -9.23 -8.83 -9.47
CA LEU A 9 -9.56 -9.95 -8.57
C LEU A 9 -10.98 -9.86 -8.02
N PHE A 10 -11.51 -8.66 -7.80
CA PHE A 10 -12.87 -8.47 -7.30
C PHE A 10 -13.95 -8.79 -8.34
N ILE A 11 -13.68 -8.46 -9.61
CA ILE A 11 -14.67 -8.61 -10.70
C ILE A 11 -14.67 -10.02 -11.29
N PHE A 12 -13.50 -10.67 -11.38
CA PHE A 12 -13.34 -11.94 -12.09
C PHE A 12 -12.88 -13.06 -11.18
N ASP A 13 -13.71 -14.10 -11.06
CA ASP A 13 -13.39 -15.34 -10.35
C ASP A 13 -12.82 -16.41 -11.31
N SER A 14 -11.58 -16.20 -11.76
CA SER A 14 -10.89 -17.13 -12.66
C SER A 14 -9.41 -17.22 -12.34
N LYS A 15 -8.82 -18.42 -12.51
CA LYS A 15 -7.38 -18.65 -12.33
C LYS A 15 -6.52 -17.71 -13.18
N ILE A 16 -7.00 -17.35 -14.38
CA ILE A 16 -6.30 -16.43 -15.28
C ILE A 16 -6.25 -15.02 -14.65
N SER A 17 -7.35 -14.58 -14.03
CA SER A 17 -7.42 -13.29 -13.33
C SER A 17 -6.41 -13.21 -12.20
N ILE A 18 -6.26 -14.30 -11.43
CA ILE A 18 -5.28 -14.39 -10.34
C ILE A 18 -3.85 -14.21 -10.86
N ILE A 19 -3.48 -14.94 -11.92
CA ILE A 19 -2.14 -14.88 -12.50
C ILE A 19 -1.85 -13.46 -13.04
N ILE A 20 -2.76 -12.89 -13.82
CA ILE A 20 -2.58 -11.54 -14.38
C ILE A 20 -2.44 -10.50 -13.26
N SER A 21 -3.31 -10.57 -12.24
CA SER A 21 -3.28 -9.66 -11.11
C SER A 21 -1.97 -9.77 -10.31
N ALA A 22 -1.45 -10.99 -10.13
CA ALA A 22 -0.16 -11.23 -9.48
C ALA A 22 1.01 -10.59 -10.26
N PHE A 23 1.03 -10.71 -11.58
CA PHE A 23 2.02 -10.02 -12.42
C PHE A 23 1.91 -8.50 -12.28
N ILE A 24 0.71 -7.94 -12.37
CA ILE A 24 0.48 -6.48 -12.23
C ILE A 24 0.94 -5.98 -10.85
N MET A 25 0.76 -6.77 -9.79
CA MET A 25 1.23 -6.44 -8.44
C MET A 25 2.75 -6.51 -8.29
N GLY A 26 3.42 -7.39 -9.03
CA GLY A 26 4.88 -7.57 -8.95
C GLY A 26 5.67 -6.34 -9.39
N PHE A 27 5.22 -5.64 -10.44
CA PHE A 27 5.88 -4.44 -10.96
C PHE A 27 6.13 -3.33 -9.91
N PRO A 28 5.11 -2.84 -9.17
CA PRO A 28 5.31 -1.78 -8.19
C PRO A 28 6.06 -2.24 -6.92
N TRP A 29 6.09 -3.54 -6.63
CA TRP A 29 6.54 -4.06 -5.33
C TRP A 29 8.00 -3.72 -5.01
N GLY A 30 8.89 -3.70 -6.01
CA GLY A 30 10.29 -3.32 -5.82
C GLY A 30 10.55 -1.81 -5.74
N GLY A 31 9.70 -0.98 -6.33
CA GLY A 31 9.94 0.46 -6.48
C GLY A 31 9.28 1.35 -5.43
N VAL A 32 8.09 0.97 -4.95
CA VAL A 32 7.25 1.84 -4.10
C VAL A 32 7.94 2.21 -2.80
N PHE A 33 8.61 1.26 -2.15
CA PHE A 33 9.34 1.52 -0.91
C PHE A 33 10.49 2.52 -1.11
N GLY A 34 11.28 2.33 -2.17
CA GLY A 34 12.38 3.24 -2.51
C GLY A 34 11.89 4.65 -2.84
N ILE A 35 10.80 4.78 -3.60
CA ILE A 35 10.20 6.08 -3.92
C ILE A 35 9.68 6.77 -2.65
N ALA A 36 9.09 6.03 -1.71
CA ALA A 36 8.63 6.58 -0.45
C ALA A 36 9.80 7.14 0.38
N LEU A 37 10.91 6.40 0.50
CA LEU A 37 12.12 6.88 1.18
C LEU A 37 12.74 8.09 0.46
N LEU A 38 12.74 8.09 -0.87
CA LEU A 38 13.19 9.23 -1.68
C LEU A 38 12.38 10.49 -1.37
N PHE A 39 11.05 10.40 -1.33
CA PHE A 39 10.21 11.54 -0.97
C PHE A 39 10.50 12.02 0.45
N ILE A 40 10.64 11.11 1.42
CA ILE A 40 11.01 11.51 2.79
C ILE A 40 12.35 12.26 2.81
N ALA A 41 13.36 11.75 2.11
CA ALA A 41 14.67 12.39 2.04
C ALA A 41 14.60 13.78 1.36
N GLN A 42 13.90 13.90 0.23
CA GLN A 42 13.74 15.16 -0.50
C GLN A 42 12.93 16.21 0.27
N LYS A 43 12.02 15.77 1.14
CA LYS A 43 11.16 16.64 1.95
C LYS A 43 11.70 16.91 3.35
N SER A 44 12.93 16.49 3.65
CA SER A 44 13.58 16.75 4.93
C SER A 44 14.70 17.78 4.76
N SER A 45 14.82 18.74 5.68
CA SER A 45 15.86 19.78 5.62
C SER A 45 17.28 19.24 5.88
N ASN A 46 17.39 18.11 6.58
CA ASN A 46 18.66 17.46 6.92
C ASN A 46 18.49 15.94 7.12
N ALA A 47 19.63 15.24 7.20
CA ALA A 47 19.67 13.78 7.35
C ALA A 47 19.04 13.29 8.67
N GLN A 48 19.14 14.07 9.76
CA GLN A 48 18.59 13.67 11.05
C GLN A 48 17.06 13.66 11.05
N ILE A 49 16.43 14.65 10.39
CA ILE A 49 14.98 14.71 10.22
C ILE A 49 14.51 13.61 9.27
N ALA A 50 15.22 13.37 8.17
CA ALA A 50 14.91 12.28 7.25
C ALA A 50 14.90 10.91 7.97
N ALA A 51 15.89 10.66 8.82
CA ALA A 51 15.96 9.43 9.62
C ALA A 51 14.79 9.31 10.60
N ARG A 52 14.46 10.38 11.34
CA ARG A 52 13.33 10.40 12.28
C ARG A 52 11.99 10.18 11.57
N LEU A 53 11.76 10.87 10.45
CA LEU A 53 10.52 10.77 9.68
C LEU A 53 10.38 9.38 9.05
N SER A 54 11.47 8.82 8.53
CA SER A 54 11.51 7.45 8.00
C SER A 54 11.18 6.42 9.08
N ALA A 55 11.78 6.54 10.26
CA ALA A 55 11.51 5.63 11.39
C ALA A 55 10.05 5.71 11.85
N LEU A 56 9.48 6.93 11.94
CA LEU A 56 8.08 7.14 12.29
C LEU A 56 7.15 6.50 11.26
N ALA A 57 7.36 6.81 9.97
CA ALA A 57 6.55 6.30 8.87
C ALA A 57 6.59 4.77 8.78
N GLN A 58 7.78 4.17 8.92
CA GLN A 58 7.94 2.72 8.92
C GLN A 58 7.30 2.08 10.16
N GLY A 59 7.51 2.64 11.36
CA GLY A 59 6.91 2.12 12.58
C GLY A 59 5.38 2.08 12.49
N PHE A 60 4.74 3.18 12.10
CA PHE A 60 3.30 3.21 11.87
C PHE A 60 2.86 2.28 10.73
N GLY A 61 3.63 2.23 9.63
CA GLY A 61 3.35 1.35 8.50
C GLY A 61 3.34 -0.13 8.90
N TYR A 62 4.30 -0.56 9.72
CA TYR A 62 4.37 -1.94 10.21
C TYR A 62 3.26 -2.27 11.22
N LEU A 63 2.86 -1.31 12.07
CA LEU A 63 1.69 -1.50 12.95
C LEU A 63 0.41 -1.72 12.13
N ILE A 64 0.20 -0.91 11.07
CA ILE A 64 -0.94 -1.07 10.17
C ILE A 64 -0.85 -2.42 9.43
N ALA A 65 0.33 -2.80 8.94
CA ALA A 65 0.53 -4.05 8.22
C ALA A 65 0.23 -5.28 9.10
N ALA A 66 0.67 -5.26 10.36
CA ALA A 66 0.38 -6.33 11.32
C ALA A 66 -1.13 -6.49 11.54
N GLN A 67 -1.85 -5.38 11.71
CA GLN A 67 -3.31 -5.40 11.86
C GLN A 67 -4.02 -5.83 10.57
N GLY A 68 -3.49 -5.44 9.41
CA GLY A 68 -4.07 -5.77 8.10
C GLY A 68 -4.23 -7.27 7.89
N GLN A 69 -3.22 -8.08 8.27
CA GLN A 69 -3.29 -9.53 8.14
C GLN A 69 -4.40 -10.14 9.00
N TRP A 70 -4.55 -9.66 10.24
CA TRP A 70 -5.62 -10.12 11.13
C TRP A 70 -7.01 -9.74 10.60
N ILE A 71 -7.18 -8.50 10.10
CA ILE A 71 -8.46 -8.03 9.53
C ILE A 71 -8.86 -8.86 8.31
N ILE A 72 -7.90 -9.17 7.41
CA ILE A 72 -8.17 -9.99 6.23
C ILE A 72 -8.65 -11.39 6.64
N GLY A 73 -7.99 -12.02 7.61
CA GLY A 73 -8.40 -13.33 8.14
C GLY A 73 -9.79 -13.27 8.78
N PHE A 74 -10.04 -12.28 9.64
CA PHE A 74 -11.34 -12.09 10.27
C PHE A 74 -12.49 -11.88 9.26
N LEU A 75 -12.26 -11.10 8.19
CA LEU A 75 -13.23 -10.92 7.13
C LEU A 75 -13.50 -12.23 6.40
N HIS A 76 -12.47 -13.02 6.11
CA HIS A 76 -12.63 -14.32 5.49
C HIS A 76 -13.43 -15.27 6.39
N ASP A 77 -13.11 -15.37 7.67
CA ASP A 77 -13.80 -16.26 8.61
C ASP A 77 -15.29 -15.90 8.78
N LYS A 78 -15.63 -14.61 8.66
CA LYS A 78 -17.02 -14.13 8.79
C LYS A 78 -17.86 -14.31 7.52
N PHE A 79 -17.26 -14.16 6.35
CA PHE A 79 -17.98 -14.14 5.06
C PHE A 79 -17.71 -15.38 4.19
N GLU A 80 -16.84 -16.28 4.64
CA GLU A 80 -16.39 -17.49 3.94
C GLU A 80 -15.81 -17.23 2.54
N ASN A 81 -15.39 -15.99 2.27
CA ASN A 81 -14.77 -15.57 1.03
C ASN A 81 -13.88 -14.34 1.24
N PHE A 82 -13.06 -14.02 0.23
CA PHE A 82 -12.15 -12.86 0.28
C PHE A 82 -12.75 -11.57 -0.30
N SER A 83 -14.01 -11.53 -0.73
CA SER A 83 -14.56 -10.39 -1.47
C SER A 83 -14.47 -9.09 -0.68
N PHE A 84 -14.81 -9.11 0.62
CA PHE A 84 -14.70 -7.94 1.48
C PHE A 84 -13.24 -7.54 1.76
N ALA A 85 -12.35 -8.51 1.90
CA ALA A 85 -10.92 -8.26 2.07
C ALA A 85 -10.31 -7.63 0.81
N ILE A 86 -10.68 -8.13 -0.38
CA ILE A 86 -10.25 -7.56 -1.67
C ILE A 86 -10.78 -6.14 -1.82
N LEU A 87 -12.05 -5.89 -1.50
CA LEU A 87 -12.63 -4.55 -1.55
C LEU A 87 -11.90 -3.57 -0.62
N MET A 88 -11.55 -4.01 0.60
CA MET A 88 -10.71 -3.23 1.52
C MET A 88 -9.33 -2.94 0.89
N LEU A 89 -8.70 -3.92 0.25
CA LEU A 89 -7.39 -3.73 -0.42
C LEU A 89 -7.48 -2.78 -1.62
N VAL A 90 -8.59 -2.77 -2.37
CA VAL A 90 -8.87 -1.75 -3.39
C VAL A 90 -8.87 -0.36 -2.75
N PHE A 91 -9.60 -0.19 -1.65
CA PHE A 91 -9.67 1.08 -0.92
C PHE A 91 -8.30 1.53 -0.40
N VAL A 92 -7.52 0.63 0.21
CA VAL A 92 -6.14 0.91 0.61
C VAL A 92 -5.27 1.29 -0.58
N GLY A 93 -5.43 0.60 -1.73
CA GLY A 93 -4.75 0.95 -2.97
C GLY A 93 -5.05 2.38 -3.42
N ILE A 94 -6.29 2.84 -3.30
CA ILE A 94 -6.69 4.22 -3.61
C ILE A 94 -6.00 5.20 -2.65
N LEU A 95 -6.05 4.92 -1.34
CA LEU A 95 -5.41 5.76 -0.33
C LEU A 95 -3.89 5.91 -0.56
N VAL A 96 -3.20 4.82 -0.91
CA VAL A 96 -1.76 4.86 -1.23
C VAL A 96 -1.47 5.81 -2.40
N ASN A 97 -2.32 5.82 -3.44
CA ASN A 97 -2.15 6.74 -4.57
C ASN A 97 -2.39 8.19 -4.16
N ILE A 98 -3.43 8.45 -3.36
CA ILE A 98 -3.73 9.79 -2.84
C ILE A 98 -2.57 10.30 -1.97
N PHE A 99 -2.12 9.51 -0.99
CA PHE A 99 -1.02 9.90 -0.12
C PHE A 99 0.30 10.02 -0.87
N GLY A 100 0.56 9.18 -1.87
CA GLY A 100 1.72 9.31 -2.75
C GLY A 100 1.73 10.65 -3.48
N TYR A 101 0.59 11.05 -4.03
CA TYR A 101 0.43 12.36 -4.70
C TYR A 101 0.57 13.55 -3.73
N LEU A 102 -0.04 13.45 -2.54
CA LEU A 102 0.07 14.48 -1.52
C LEU A 102 1.52 14.63 -1.00
N SER A 103 2.23 13.51 -0.86
CA SER A 103 3.64 13.48 -0.46
C SER A 103 4.55 14.14 -1.49
N TYR A 104 4.23 14.02 -2.78
CA TYR A 104 4.94 14.73 -3.84
C TYR A 104 4.76 16.26 -3.72
N LYS A 105 3.54 16.73 -3.42
CA LYS A 105 3.21 18.16 -3.27
C LYS A 105 3.58 18.77 -1.91
N SER A 106 4.03 17.96 -0.95
CA SER A 106 4.32 18.45 0.41
C SER A 106 5.49 19.45 0.42
N GLN A 107 5.48 20.33 1.42
CA GLN A 107 6.59 21.26 1.64
C GLN A 107 7.75 20.57 2.37
N ILE A 108 8.93 21.17 2.32
CA ILE A 108 10.10 20.69 3.06
C ILE A 108 9.87 20.91 4.55
N ILE A 109 10.03 19.85 5.33
CA ILE A 109 9.96 19.84 6.78
C ILE A 109 11.31 20.31 7.32
N LYS A 110 11.27 21.39 8.10
CA LYS A 110 12.46 22.07 8.63
C LYS A 110 12.99 21.44 9.89
#